data_AF-A0A3D2AYZ7-F1
#
_entry.id   AF-A0A3D2AYZ7-F1
#
_cell.length_a   1.000
_cell.length_b   1.000
_cell.length_c   1.000
_cell.angle_alpha   90.00
_cell.angle_beta   90.00
_cell.angle_gamma   90.00
#
_symmetry.space_group_name_H-M   'P 1'
#
loop_
_entity.id
_entity.type
_entity.pdbx_description
1 polymer ?
#
loop_
_entity_poly.entity_id
_entity_poly.type
_entity_poly.pdbx_seq_one_letter_code
_entity_poly.pdbx_strand_id
1 'polypeptide(L)' 'MPGLTESPWPGELGKRVFENVSAEAWKLWEERMKMILNEYRLMPWQKEAQELVAKQMEEFFFGEGSALPPDFVPEQSKS' A
#
# COMPACT_ATOMS: atom_id res chain seq x y z
N MET A 1 -7.21 7.36 14.90
CA MET A 1 -8.01 7.00 13.70
C MET A 1 -7.89 5.49 13.54
N PRO A 2 -8.97 4.73 13.29
CA PRO A 2 -8.87 3.29 13.12
C PRO A 2 -8.00 2.98 11.89
N GLY A 3 -6.96 2.18 12.08
CA GLY A 3 -6.15 1.64 10.99
C GLY A 3 -6.95 0.67 10.12
N LEU A 4 -6.31 0.08 9.12
CA LEU A 4 -6.88 -1.04 8.39
C LEU A 4 -7.34 -2.14 9.38
N THR A 5 -8.51 -2.74 9.15
CA THR A 5 -9.03 -3.83 9.99
C THR A 5 -8.43 -5.18 9.62
N GLU A 6 -7.88 -5.30 8.41
CA GLU A 6 -7.20 -6.49 7.90
C GLU A 6 -6.06 -6.11 6.96
N SER A 7 -5.03 -6.96 6.86
CA SER A 7 -3.93 -6.77 5.91
C SER A 7 -4.45 -6.99 4.48
N PRO A 8 -4.44 -5.97 3.60
CA PRO A 8 -5.02 -6.09 2.27
C PRO A 8 -4.17 -6.92 1.31
N TRP A 9 -2.92 -7.19 1.68
CA TRP A 9 -1.99 -8.00 0.89
C TRP A 9 -1.31 -9.05 1.77
N PRO A 10 -1.06 -10.26 1.25
CA PRO A 10 -0.20 -11.22 1.92
C PRO A 10 1.28 -10.82 1.81
N GLY A 11 2.06 -11.12 2.84
CA GLY A 11 3.50 -10.86 2.89
C GLY A 11 3.89 -9.57 3.62
N GLU A 12 5.17 -9.23 3.57
CA GLU A 12 5.71 -8.08 4.32
C GLU A 12 5.15 -6.74 3.84
N LEU A 13 4.86 -6.60 2.55
CA LEU A 13 4.31 -5.38 1.99
C LEU A 13 2.93 -5.05 2.58
N GLY A 14 2.03 -6.04 2.67
CA GLY A 14 0.70 -5.84 3.27
C GLY A 14 0.76 -5.53 4.76
N LYS A 15 1.70 -6.16 5.49
CA LYS A 15 1.97 -5.82 6.89
C LYS A 15 2.44 -4.37 7.02
N ARG A 16 3.37 -3.94 6.18
CA ARG A 16 3.92 -2.57 6.19
C ARG A 16 2.84 -1.54 5.87
N VAL A 17 1.97 -1.83 4.90
CA VAL A 17 0.80 -1.01 4.57
C VAL A 17 -0.16 -0.96 5.77
N PHE A 18 -0.51 -2.09 6.35
CA PHE A 18 -1.38 -2.14 7.53
C PHE A 18 -0.85 -1.30 8.71
N GLU A 19 0.47 -1.31 8.94
CA GLU A 19 1.11 -0.59 10.05
C GLU A 19 1.34 0.91 9.76
N ASN A 20 1.57 1.30 8.51
CA ASN A 20 1.94 2.69 8.15
C ASN A 20 0.84 3.47 7.40
N VAL A 21 -0.23 2.81 6.96
CA VAL A 21 -1.28 3.41 6.11
C VAL A 21 -2.60 3.46 6.87
N SER A 22 -3.22 4.65 6.87
CA SER A 22 -4.54 4.85 7.45
C SER A 22 -5.66 4.39 6.50
N ALA A 23 -6.86 4.12 7.04
CA ALA A 23 -8.02 3.75 6.22
C ALA A 23 -8.37 4.81 5.14
N GLU A 24 -8.06 6.09 5.39
CA GLU A 24 -8.26 7.17 4.41
C GLU A 24 -7.25 7.09 3.26
N ALA A 25 -5.97 6.90 3.58
CA ALA A 25 -4.91 6.74 2.58
C ALA A 25 -5.11 5.46 1.76
N TRP A 26 -5.65 4.40 2.37
CA TRP A 26 -6.05 3.18 1.68
C TRP A 26 -7.16 3.42 0.65
N LYS A 27 -8.20 4.20 0.99
CA LYS A 27 -9.25 4.57 0.02
C LYS A 27 -8.71 5.31 -1.20
N LEU A 28 -7.78 6.25 -0.99
CA LEU A 28 -7.09 6.94 -2.08
C LEU A 28 -6.32 5.96 -2.98
N TRP A 29 -5.66 4.98 -2.36
CA TRP A 29 -4.97 3.92 -3.09
C TRP A 29 -5.91 3.01 -3.87
N GLU A 30 -7.06 2.62 -3.33
CA GLU A 30 -8.05 1.81 -4.05
C GLU A 30 -8.53 2.49 -5.35
N GLU A 31 -8.78 3.80 -5.31
CA GLU A 31 -9.16 4.57 -6.50
C GLU A 31 -8.01 4.61 -7.53
N ARG A 32 -6.77 4.76 -7.07
CA ARG A 32 -5.59 4.73 -7.94
C ARG A 32 -5.35 3.34 -8.53
N MET A 33 -5.54 2.27 -7.75
CA MET A 33 -5.46 0.89 -8.22
C MET A 33 -6.48 0.64 -9.35
N LYS A 34 -7.73 1.09 -9.20
CA LYS A 34 -8.75 0.98 -10.27
C LYS A 34 -8.31 1.70 -11.54
N MET A 35 -7.73 2.90 -11.41
CA MET A 35 -7.24 3.67 -12.55
C MET A 35 -6.11 2.93 -13.27
N ILE A 36 -5.13 2.42 -12.52
CA ILE A 36 -4.02 1.61 -13.05
C ILE A 36 -4.55 0.37 -13.77
N LEU A 37 -5.42 -0.41 -13.14
CA LEU A 37 -5.99 -1.61 -13.75
C LEU A 37 -6.73 -1.30 -15.06
N ASN A 38 -7.50 -0.20 -15.09
CA ASN A 38 -8.20 0.23 -16.31
C ASN A 38 -7.24 0.71 -17.40
N GLU A 39 -6.20 1.46 -17.04
CA GLU A 39 -5.21 2.01 -17.97
C GLU A 39 -4.41 0.90 -18.67
N TYR A 40 -3.93 -0.07 -17.89
CA TYR A 40 -3.22 -1.23 -18.41
C TYR A 40 -4.16 -2.33 -18.92
N ARG A 41 -5.49 -2.16 -18.80
CA ARG A 41 -6.52 -3.18 -19.09
C ARG A 41 -6.23 -4.53 -18.43
N LEU A 42 -5.71 -4.47 -17.21
CA LEU A 42 -5.35 -5.63 -16.41
C LEU A 42 -6.48 -5.99 -15.44
N MET A 43 -6.57 -7.28 -15.13
CA MET A 43 -7.54 -7.79 -14.16
C MET A 43 -6.84 -8.05 -12.82
N PRO A 44 -7.46 -7.78 -11.67
CA PRO A 44 -6.77 -7.80 -10.36
C PRO A 44 -6.24 -9.17 -9.93
N TRP A 45 -6.72 -10.25 -10.53
CA TRP A 45 -6.22 -11.62 -10.30
C TRP A 45 -5.05 -12.02 -11.21
N GLN A 46 -4.68 -11.20 -12.19
CA GLN A 46 -3.54 -11.46 -13.05
C GLN A 46 -2.25 -11.22 -12.28
N LYS A 47 -1.27 -12.10 -12.44
CA LYS A 47 0.03 -11.97 -11.79
C LYS A 47 0.70 -10.64 -12.13
N GLU A 48 0.66 -10.25 -13.40
CA GLU A 48 1.22 -8.98 -13.88
C GLU A 48 0.54 -7.77 -13.23
N ALA A 49 -0.78 -7.83 -13.02
CA ALA A 49 -1.52 -6.81 -12.30
C ALA A 49 -1.10 -6.73 -10.83
N GLN A 50 -0.93 -7.88 -10.17
CA GLN A 50 -0.49 -7.95 -8.78
C GLN A 50 0.92 -7.39 -8.60
N GLU A 51 1.85 -7.73 -9.49
CA GLU A 51 3.22 -7.21 -9.46
C GLU A 51 3.25 -5.70 -9.73
N LEU A 52 2.49 -5.22 -10.71
CA LEU A 52 2.39 -3.80 -11.04
C LEU A 52 1.73 -3.00 -9.91
N VAL A 53 0.61 -3.48 -9.36
CA VAL A 53 -0.08 -2.86 -8.24
C VAL A 53 0.82 -2.85 -7.00
N ALA A 54 1.53 -3.94 -6.69
CA ALA A 54 2.45 -3.99 -5.56
C ALA A 54 3.60 -2.97 -5.71
N LYS A 55 4.22 -2.89 -6.89
CA LYS A 55 5.27 -1.91 -7.17
C LYS A 55 4.74 -0.48 -7.03
N GLN A 56 3.60 -0.20 -7.65
CA GLN A 56 3.03 1.14 -7.64
C GLN A 56 2.50 1.53 -6.26
N MET A 57 2.10 0.56 -5.43
CA MET A 57 1.73 0.74 -4.03
C MET A 57 2.95 1.11 -3.20
N GLU A 58 4.05 0.40 -3.40
CA GLU A 58 5.31 0.69 -2.76
C GLU A 58 5.79 2.10 -3.13
N GLU A 59 5.71 2.49 -4.40
CA GLU A 59 6.04 3.86 -4.83
C GLU A 59 5.08 4.92 -4.28
N PHE A 60 3.78 4.61 -4.18
CA PHE A 60 2.77 5.57 -3.71
C PHE A 60 2.86 5.85 -2.21
N PHE A 61 3.11 4.83 -1.39
CA PHE A 61 3.20 4.96 0.06
C PHE A 61 4.63 5.17 0.57
N PHE A 62 5.63 4.60 -0.12
CA PHE A 62 7.02 4.53 0.32
C PHE A 62 8.04 5.04 -0.73
N GLY A 63 7.60 5.45 -1.93
CA GLY A 63 8.49 5.93 -3.01
C GLY A 63 8.98 7.37 -2.82
N GLU A 64 9.73 7.87 -3.81
CA GLU A 64 10.69 8.99 -3.77
C GLU A 64 10.19 10.39 -3.31
N GLY A 65 8.93 10.52 -2.88
CA GLY A 65 8.40 11.67 -2.13
C GLY A 65 8.36 11.47 -0.61
N SER A 66 8.63 10.26 -0.13
CA SER A 66 8.66 9.86 1.28
C SER A 66 10.10 9.88 1.79
N ALA A 67 10.78 11.02 1.63
CA ALA A 67 11.91 11.33 2.50
C ALA A 67 11.36 11.45 3.92
N LEU A 68 11.18 10.30 4.58
CA LEU A 68 10.84 10.25 5.99
C LEU A 68 11.92 11.04 6.72
N PRO A 69 11.57 12.03 7.56
CA PRO A 69 12.55 12.66 8.43
C PRO A 69 13.28 11.55 9.21
N PRO A 70 14.59 11.69 9.44
CA PRO A 70 15.46 10.63 10.00
C PRO A 70 15.06 10.13 11.41
N ASP A 71 13.97 10.65 11.97
CA ASP A 71 13.46 10.36 13.31
C ASP A 71 12.17 9.48 13.31
N PHE A 72 11.67 9.02 12.15
CA PHE A 72 10.49 8.16 12.13
C PHE A 72 10.85 6.71 12.48
N VAL A 73 10.81 6.41 13.78
CA VAL A 73 10.85 5.05 14.33
C VAL A 73 9.41 4.55 14.46
N PRO A 74 8.93 3.60 13.63
CA PRO A 74 7.68 2.92 13.93
C PRO A 74 7.91 2.03 15.16
N GLU A 75 7.52 2.52 16.33
CA GLU A 75 7.50 1.69 17.54
C GLU A 75 6.56 0.52 17.31
N GLN A 76 7.15 -0.68 17.37
CA GLN A 76 6.48 -1.95 17.24
C GLN A 76 5.38 -2.07 18.28
N SER A 77 4.13 -2.18 17.83
CA SER A 77 3.10 -2.80 18.65
C SER A 77 3.07 -4.30 18.35
N LYS A 78 3.83 -5.07 19.14
CA LYS A 78 3.35 -6.26 19.88
C LYS A 78 4.51 -7.13 20.41
N SER A 79 4.78 -7.06 21.71
CA SER A 79 4.40 -8.10 22.69
C SER A 79 4.60 -7.60 24.12
#